data_AF-A0A251YPZ1-F1
#
_entry.id   AF-A0A251YPZ1-F1
#
_cell.length_a   1.000
_cell.length_b   1.000
_cell.length_c   1.000
_cell.angle_alpha   90.00
_cell.angle_beta   90.00
_cell.angle_gamma   90.00
#
_symmetry.space_group_name_H-M   'P 1'
#
loop_
_entity.id
_entity.type
_entity.pdbx_description
1 polymer ?
#
loop_
_entity_poly.entity_id
_entity_poly.type
_entity_poly.pdbx_seq_one_letter_code
_entity_poly.pdbx_strand_id
1 'polypeptide(L)' 'MPGTGSAAGPVGGVRALGGSPTAEELAAATAVLAALAAQPVAEQPARRAPDAWQRSQRTVRTTLVPGAGRWRGFSG' A
#
# COMPACT_ATOMS: atom_id res chain seq x y z
N MET A 1 -16.86 -34.65 30.21
CA MET A 1 -15.56 -34.17 29.67
C MET A 1 -15.80 -33.72 28.23
N PRO A 2 -15.15 -32.64 27.79
CA PRO A 2 -15.82 -31.38 27.51
C PRO A 2 -16.12 -31.14 26.02
N GLY A 3 -17.16 -30.34 25.76
CA GLY A 3 -17.39 -29.75 24.44
C GLY A 3 -16.29 -28.74 24.13
N THR A 4 -15.57 -28.97 23.04
CA THR A 4 -14.72 -27.96 22.43
C THR A 4 -15.54 -27.21 21.41
N GLY A 5 -16.28 -26.20 21.87
CA GLY A 5 -16.58 -25.07 21.02
C GLY A 5 -15.24 -24.49 20.59
N SER A 6 -14.86 -24.71 19.33
CA SER A 6 -13.70 -24.03 18.75
C SER A 6 -14.04 -22.54 18.78
N ALA A 7 -13.43 -21.80 19.70
CA ALA A 7 -13.45 -20.35 19.66
C ALA A 7 -12.78 -19.96 18.34
N ALA A 8 -13.60 -19.56 17.37
CA ALA A 8 -13.13 -18.83 16.22
C ALA A 8 -12.29 -17.67 16.76
N GLY A 9 -10.97 -17.75 16.58
CA GLY A 9 -10.06 -16.65 16.89
C GLY A 9 -10.57 -15.39 16.18
N PRO A 10 -10.28 -14.19 16.69
CA PRO A 10 -10.80 -12.97 16.09
C PRO A 10 -10.36 -12.93 14.62
N VAL A 11 -11.30 -13.19 13.72
CA VAL A 11 -11.19 -12.81 12.32
C VAL A 11 -10.95 -11.31 12.37
N GLY A 12 -9.72 -10.89 12.06
CA GLY A 12 -9.19 -9.57 12.41
C GLY A 12 -10.18 -8.46 12.09
N GLY A 13 -10.71 -7.83 13.13
CA GLY A 13 -11.64 -6.71 12.99
C GLY A 13 -10.89 -5.42 12.64
N VAL A 14 -11.50 -4.60 11.79
CA VAL A 14 -11.01 -3.25 11.50
C VAL A 14 -11.29 -2.36 12.70
N ARG A 15 -10.28 -1.66 13.23
CA ARG A 15 -10.42 -0.72 14.35
C ARG A 15 -10.09 0.70 13.90
N ALA A 16 -10.98 1.64 14.14
CA ALA A 16 -10.70 3.06 13.97
C ALA A 16 -9.70 3.56 15.03
N LEU A 17 -8.63 4.21 14.59
CA LEU A 17 -7.61 4.80 15.47
C LEU A 17 -7.79 6.31 15.68
N GLY A 18 -8.70 6.94 14.93
CA GLY A 18 -9.03 8.36 15.03
C GLY A 18 -10.42 8.65 14.45
N GLY A 19 -11.04 9.74 14.91
CA GLY A 19 -12.45 10.06 14.63
C GLY A 19 -13.43 9.18 15.42
N SER A 20 -14.72 9.41 15.22
CA SER A 20 -15.81 8.60 15.79
C SER A 20 -16.74 8.13 14.66
N PRO A 21 -16.27 7.20 13.79
CA PRO A 21 -17.10 6.70 12.70
C PRO A 21 -18.32 5.97 13.27
N THR A 22 -19.42 6.13 12.57
CA THR A 22 -20.66 5.42 12.86
C THR A 22 -20.52 3.92 12.56
N ALA A 23 -21.41 3.11 13.12
CA ALA A 23 -21.44 1.67 12.85
C ALA A 23 -21.67 1.36 11.37
N GLU A 24 -22.47 2.19 10.68
CA GLU A 24 -22.74 2.06 9.26
C GLU A 24 -21.50 2.31 8.40
N GLU A 25 -20.74 3.36 8.71
CA GLU A 25 -19.48 3.67 8.01
C GLU A 25 -18.42 2.57 8.20
N LEU A 26 -18.32 2.01 9.41
CA LEU A 26 -17.44 0.87 9.69
C LEU A 26 -17.86 -0.39 8.91
N ALA A 27 -19.17 -0.66 8.82
CA ALA A 27 -19.70 -1.77 8.05
C ALA A 27 -19.43 -1.60 6.55
N ALA A 28 -19.67 -0.40 6.01
CA ALA A 28 -19.39 -0.07 4.62
C ALA A 28 -17.89 -0.22 4.29
N ALA A 29 -17.01 0.32 5.12
CA ALA A 29 -15.56 0.19 4.93
C ALA A 29 -15.11 -1.28 4.98
N THR A 30 -15.65 -2.06 5.92
CA THR A 30 -15.33 -3.49 6.05
C THR A 30 -15.82 -4.27 4.83
N ALA A 31 -17.01 -3.97 4.31
CA ALA A 31 -17.54 -4.60 3.10
C ALA A 31 -16.67 -4.30 1.87
N VAL A 32 -16.18 -3.08 1.71
CA VAL A 32 -15.25 -2.71 0.63
C VAL A 32 -13.93 -3.46 0.76
N LEU A 33 -13.35 -3.52 1.96
CA LEU A 33 -12.11 -4.26 2.20
C LEU A 33 -12.28 -5.76 1.94
N ALA A 34 -13.39 -6.34 2.37
CA ALA A 34 -13.72 -7.75 2.11
C ALA A 34 -13.89 -8.02 0.61
N ALA A 35 -14.56 -7.12 -0.12
CA ALA A 35 -14.71 -7.22 -1.56
C ALA A 35 -13.36 -7.15 -2.29
N LEU A 36 -12.46 -6.24 -1.87
CA LEU A 36 -11.10 -6.14 -2.42
C LEU A 36 -10.26 -7.39 -2.11
N ALA A 37 -10.38 -7.94 -0.90
CA ALA A 37 -9.67 -9.15 -0.51
C ALA A 37 -10.17 -10.41 -1.24
N ALA A 38 -11.44 -10.43 -1.65
CA ALA A 38 -12.04 -11.52 -2.43
C ALA A 38 -11.64 -11.50 -3.91
N GLN A 39 -11.06 -10.40 -4.40
CA GLN A 39 -10.62 -10.34 -5.79
C GLN A 39 -9.46 -11.31 -6.02
N PRO A 40 -9.47 -12.05 -7.16
CA PRO A 40 -8.33 -12.87 -7.53
C PRO A 40 -7.09 -11.98 -7.61
N VAL A 41 -5.99 -12.42 -7.00
CA VAL A 41 -4.70 -11.72 -7.09
C VAL A 41 -4.40 -11.54 -8.57
N ALA A 42 -4.50 -10.30 -9.05
CA ALA A 42 -3.97 -9.95 -10.36
C ALA A 42 -2.52 -10.43 -10.38
N GLU A 43 -2.14 -11.14 -11.44
CA GLU A 43 -0.79 -11.66 -11.60
C GLU A 43 0.18 -10.52 -11.26
N GLN A 44 0.88 -10.66 -10.12
CA GLN A 44 1.84 -9.66 -9.71
C GLN A 44 2.80 -9.54 -10.89
N PRO A 45 3.00 -8.35 -11.49
CA PRO A 45 3.86 -8.24 -12.65
C PRO A 45 5.18 -8.88 -12.28
N ALA A 46 5.51 -9.97 -12.97
CA ALA A 46 6.69 -10.77 -12.67
C ALA A 46 7.86 -9.79 -12.53
N ARG A 47 8.64 -9.94 -11.46
CA ARG A 47 9.73 -9.01 -11.14
C ARG A 47 10.62 -8.90 -12.38
N ARG A 48 10.46 -7.81 -13.14
CA ARG A 48 11.10 -7.67 -14.44
C ARG A 48 12.60 -7.53 -14.20
N ALA A 49 13.40 -8.33 -14.90
CA ALA A 49 14.84 -8.16 -14.88
C ALA A 49 15.17 -6.70 -15.25
N PRO A 50 16.14 -6.05 -14.57
CA PRO A 50 16.48 -4.67 -14.88
C PRO A 50 16.82 -4.51 -16.37
N ASP A 51 16.26 -3.50 -17.03
CA ASP A 51 16.57 -3.20 -18.42
C ASP A 51 17.96 -2.56 -18.58
N ALA A 52 18.39 -2.32 -19.82
CA ALA A 52 19.70 -1.73 -20.10
C ALA A 52 19.84 -0.30 -19.54
N TRP A 53 18.75 0.46 -19.44
CA TRP A 53 18.75 1.79 -18.85
C TRP A 53 18.93 1.71 -17.33
N GLN A 54 18.14 0.89 -16.65
CA GLN A 54 18.23 0.64 -15.21
C GLN A 54 19.61 0.14 -14.78
N ARG A 55 20.25 -0.71 -15.59
CA ARG A 55 21.63 -1.17 -15.33
C ARG A 55 22.68 -0.09 -15.52
N SER A 56 22.45 0.86 -16.41
CA SER A 56 23.39 1.94 -16.70
C SER A 56 23.15 3.18 -15.83
N GLN A 57 22.02 3.27 -15.12
CA GLN A 57 21.76 4.31 -14.13
C GLN A 57 22.89 4.38 -13.10
N ARG A 58 23.42 5.58 -12.92
CA ARG A 58 24.45 5.88 -11.91
C ARG A 58 23.82 6.73 -10.82
N THR A 59 24.15 6.43 -9.56
CA THR A 59 23.78 7.28 -8.44
C THR A 59 24.34 8.68 -8.64
N VAL A 60 23.52 9.69 -8.39
CA VAL A 60 23.94 11.08 -8.35
C VAL A 60 24.95 11.23 -7.20
N ARG A 61 26.19 11.57 -7.52
CA ARG A 61 27.31 11.62 -6.55
C ARG A 61 27.34 12.88 -5.69
N THR A 62 26.53 13.88 -6.02
CA THR A 62 26.52 15.19 -5.35
C THR A 62 25.12 15.79 -5.34
N THR A 63 24.79 16.55 -4.30
CA THR A 63 23.53 17.30 -4.24
C THR A 63 23.38 18.20 -5.48
N LEU A 64 22.25 18.06 -6.18
CA LEU A 64 21.87 18.94 -7.28
C LEU A 64 21.19 20.18 -6.70
N VAL A 65 21.81 21.34 -6.89
CA VAL A 65 21.26 22.63 -6.41
C VAL A 65 20.61 23.36 -7.60
N PRO A 66 19.30 23.66 -7.55
CA PRO A 66 18.65 24.48 -8.57
C PRO A 66 19.13 25.94 -8.51
N GLY A 67 19.16 26.65 -9.64
CA GLY A 67 19.54 28.07 -9.69
C GLY A 67 19.98 28.56 -11.06
N ALA A 68 20.28 29.86 -11.19
CA ALA A 68 20.79 30.43 -12.43
C ALA A 68 22.13 29.79 -12.83
N GLY A 69 22.23 29.30 -14.07
CA GLY A 69 23.38 28.51 -14.53
C GLY A 69 23.43 27.07 -14.00
N ARG A 70 22.42 26.64 -13.25
CA ARG A 70 22.24 25.26 -12.77
C ARG A 70 20.93 24.67 -13.33
N TRP A 71 20.75 23.37 -13.15
CA TRP A 71 19.56 22.68 -13.68
C TRP A 71 18.29 23.33 -13.11
N ARG A 72 17.35 23.72 -13.99
CA ARG A 72 16.10 24.36 -13.59
C ARG A 72 15.14 23.29 -13.07
N GLY A 73 14.75 23.40 -11.79
CA GLY A 73 13.59 22.68 -11.28
C GLY A 73 12.32 23.30 -11.87
N PHE A 74 11.40 22.48 -12.38
CA PHE A 74 10.11 22.95 -12.86
C PHE A 74 9.29 23.42 -11.64
N SER A 75 9.04 24.72 -11.54
CA SER A 75 8.09 25.30 -10.58
C SER A 75 6.77 25.53 -11.31
N GLY A 76 5.78 24.67 -11.03
CA GLY A 76 4.37 24.93 -11.30
C GLY A 76 3.72 25.54 -10.07
#